data_AF-A0A7Y9C8U5-F1
#
_entry.id   AF-A0A7Y9C8U5-F1
#
_cell.length_a   1.000
_cell.length_b   1.000
_cell.length_c   1.000
_cell.angle_alpha   90.00
_cell.angle_beta   90.00
_cell.angle_gamma   90.00
#
_symmetry.space_group_name_H-M   'P 1'
#
loop_
_entity.id
_entity.type
_entity.pdbx_description
1 polymer ?
#
loop_
_entity_poly.entity_id
_entity_poly.type
_entity_poly.pdbx_seq_one_letter_code
_entity_poly.pdbx_strand_id
1 'polypeptide(L)'
;ASAASACQDGASPVLTFTGSGGTAPYTFNYTINGTAYTLTTTTGDSATANIDTSVAGSQSVILTGVSDASCSNVQNDALTVTIQGLPTATMVADVTAVCQNGTSPVITFTGAGGTSPYTFTYTVDGGTPLTISTATGSDSVTLSVPTGTVGISTYELTGVAEGGADACSQTQTGTVSITVNPLPTATVTVDAASVCQGGASPVVTFTGAGGIAPYTFTYTLNGSSQTAV
;
A
#
# COMPACT_ATOMS: atom_id res chain seq x y z
N ALA A 1 23.81 -7.83 25.36
CA ALA A 1 23.39 -8.02 23.96
C ALA A 1 22.21 -7.10 23.66
N SER A 2 22.45 -5.99 22.97
CA SER A 2 21.38 -5.19 22.35
C SER A 2 21.01 -5.89 21.04
N ALA A 3 19.75 -6.32 20.90
CA ALA A 3 19.25 -6.78 19.61
C ALA A 3 19.24 -5.58 18.65
N ALA A 4 19.79 -5.77 17.45
CA ALA A 4 19.74 -4.79 16.38
C ALA A 4 18.76 -5.28 15.30
N SER A 5 17.91 -4.40 14.80
CA SER A 5 16.96 -4.68 13.73
C SER A 5 17.24 -3.75 12.55
N ALA A 6 16.99 -4.25 11.34
CA ALA A 6 17.05 -3.46 10.12
C ALA A 6 16.08 -4.01 9.08
N CYS A 7 15.70 -3.18 8.13
CA CYS A 7 14.85 -3.60 7.01
C CYS A 7 15.66 -4.34 5.96
N GLN A 8 15.04 -5.32 5.31
CA GLN A 8 15.58 -5.97 4.13
C GLN A 8 15.91 -4.90 3.07
N ASP A 9 17.08 -5.03 2.45
CA ASP A 9 17.67 -4.06 1.51
C ASP A 9 17.85 -2.63 2.07
N GLY A 10 17.68 -2.45 3.39
CA GLY A 10 17.93 -1.21 4.11
C GLY A 10 19.41 -1.04 4.48
N ALA A 11 19.68 -0.02 5.31
CA ALA A 11 21.03 0.25 5.80
C ALA A 11 21.58 -0.97 6.57
N SER A 12 22.76 -1.44 6.16
CA SER A 12 23.42 -2.57 6.80
C SER A 12 23.77 -2.27 8.26
N PRO A 13 23.34 -3.10 9.23
CA PRO A 13 23.85 -3.05 10.59
C PRO A 13 25.37 -3.23 10.61
N VAL A 14 26.05 -2.45 11.46
CA VAL A 14 27.50 -2.51 11.62
C VAL A 14 27.85 -3.24 12.91
N LEU A 15 28.52 -4.38 12.77
CA LEU A 15 29.19 -5.07 13.86
C LEU A 15 30.45 -4.31 14.21
N THR A 16 30.69 -4.09 15.50
CA THR A 16 31.94 -3.51 16.01
C THR A 16 32.58 -4.48 16.98
N PHE A 17 33.79 -4.90 16.64
CA PHE A 17 34.65 -5.72 17.48
C PHE A 17 35.69 -4.83 18.12
N THR A 18 35.90 -4.96 19.43
CA THR A 18 36.91 -4.18 20.16
C THR A 18 37.74 -5.10 21.03
N GLY A 19 39.03 -5.16 20.74
CA GLY A 19 40.04 -5.85 21.51
C GLY A 19 40.41 -5.04 22.75
N SER A 20 40.87 -5.72 23.79
CA SER A 20 41.43 -5.07 24.98
C SER A 20 42.46 -5.97 25.63
N GLY A 21 43.38 -5.37 26.40
CA GLY A 21 44.37 -6.10 27.20
C GLY A 21 45.58 -6.66 26.44
N GLY A 22 45.64 -6.53 25.11
CA GLY A 22 46.77 -6.89 24.26
C GLY A 22 47.34 -5.68 23.50
N THR A 23 48.16 -5.96 22.47
CA THR A 23 48.70 -4.92 21.57
C THR A 23 48.29 -5.18 20.13
N ALA A 24 47.75 -4.17 19.45
CA ALA A 24 47.43 -4.26 18.03
C ALA A 24 48.62 -4.78 17.20
N PRO A 25 48.39 -5.54 16.11
CA PRO A 25 47.09 -5.84 15.50
C PRO A 25 46.30 -6.93 16.25
N TYR A 26 44.98 -6.73 16.37
CA TYR A 26 44.05 -7.74 16.86
C TYR A 26 43.44 -8.51 15.69
N THR A 27 43.26 -9.82 15.84
CA THR A 27 42.50 -10.67 14.91
C THR A 27 41.29 -11.27 15.63
N PHE A 28 40.10 -10.99 15.11
CA PHE A 28 38.82 -11.49 15.59
C PHE A 28 38.34 -12.62 14.67
N ASN A 29 37.96 -13.75 15.26
CA ASN A 29 37.29 -14.84 14.58
C ASN A 29 35.84 -14.88 15.04
N TYR A 30 34.91 -14.89 14.11
CA TYR A 30 33.49 -14.89 14.41
C TYR A 30 32.72 -15.70 13.37
N THR A 31 31.46 -16.02 13.67
CA THR A 31 30.56 -16.67 12.72
C THR A 31 29.31 -15.84 12.51
N ILE A 32 28.79 -15.81 11.28
CA ILE A 32 27.42 -15.36 10.96
C ILE A 32 26.66 -16.59 10.46
N ASN A 33 25.60 -16.98 11.16
CA ASN A 33 24.81 -18.19 10.87
C ASN A 33 25.68 -19.45 10.68
N GLY A 34 26.73 -19.59 11.50
CA GLY A 34 27.68 -20.70 11.44
C GLY A 34 28.75 -20.60 10.34
N THR A 35 28.65 -19.64 9.41
CA THR A 35 29.70 -19.35 8.44
C THR A 35 30.82 -18.58 9.12
N ALA A 36 32.07 -19.05 9.01
CA ALA A 36 33.21 -18.45 9.69
C ALA A 36 33.80 -17.25 8.92
N TYR A 37 34.18 -16.22 9.67
CA TYR A 37 34.80 -15.00 9.19
C TYR A 37 35.97 -14.62 10.11
N THR A 38 36.93 -13.89 9.55
CA THR A 38 38.08 -13.36 10.28
C THR A 38 38.31 -11.90 9.89
N LEU A 39 38.59 -11.06 10.88
CA LEU A 39 38.85 -9.64 10.70
C LEU A 39 40.07 -9.23 11.52
N THR A 40 40.99 -8.46 10.93
CA THR A 40 42.22 -8.03 11.61
C THR A 40 42.30 -6.50 11.63
N THR A 41 42.69 -5.91 12.76
CA THR A 41 42.97 -4.47 12.86
C THR A 41 44.33 -4.16 12.26
N THR A 42 44.46 -3.06 11.52
CA THR A 42 45.76 -2.57 11.02
C THR A 42 46.43 -1.62 12.02
N THR A 43 45.63 -0.81 12.71
CA THR A 43 46.02 0.08 13.81
C THR A 43 44.86 0.18 14.80
N GLY A 44 45.16 0.27 16.10
CA GLY A 44 44.16 0.36 17.15
C GLY A 44 43.43 -0.95 17.42
N ASP A 45 42.40 -0.85 18.26
CA ASP A 45 41.83 -2.01 18.93
C ASP A 45 40.45 -2.42 18.37
N SER A 46 39.90 -1.65 17.42
CA SER A 46 38.55 -1.90 16.89
C SER A 46 38.55 -2.20 15.39
N ALA A 47 37.67 -3.12 14.98
CA ALA A 47 37.38 -3.41 13.59
C ALA A 47 35.86 -3.59 13.39
N THR A 48 35.37 -3.31 12.19
CA THR A 48 33.93 -3.38 11.88
C THR A 48 33.63 -4.30 10.70
N ALA A 49 32.45 -4.90 10.72
CA ALA A 49 31.91 -5.70 9.63
C ALA A 49 30.43 -5.38 9.43
N ASN A 50 29.95 -5.46 8.19
CA ASN A 50 28.55 -5.21 7.87
C ASN A 50 27.75 -6.51 7.87
N ILE A 51 26.50 -6.43 8.31
CA ILE A 51 25.52 -7.51 8.10
C ILE A 51 24.81 -7.29 6.77
N ASP A 52 24.77 -8.33 5.94
CA ASP A 52 23.99 -8.37 4.71
C ASP A 52 22.49 -8.34 5.03
N THR A 53 21.79 -7.40 4.41
CA THR A 53 20.34 -7.15 4.58
C THR A 53 19.52 -7.68 3.41
N SER A 54 20.12 -8.36 2.42
CA SER A 54 19.41 -8.86 1.24
C SER A 54 18.39 -9.98 1.53
N VAL A 55 18.52 -10.65 2.67
CA VAL A 55 17.64 -11.75 3.08
C VAL A 55 17.04 -11.45 4.45
N ALA A 56 15.72 -11.45 4.54
CA ALA A 56 15.00 -11.32 5.81
C ALA A 56 15.21 -12.55 6.71
N GLY A 57 15.23 -12.33 8.03
CA GLY A 57 15.41 -13.36 9.04
C GLY A 57 16.36 -12.96 10.17
N SER A 58 16.53 -13.86 11.13
CA SER A 58 17.45 -13.65 12.24
C SER A 58 18.85 -14.16 11.89
N GLN A 59 19.82 -13.27 11.99
CA GLN A 59 21.24 -13.52 11.81
C GLN A 59 21.89 -13.72 13.18
N SER A 60 22.43 -14.92 13.42
CA SER A 60 23.16 -15.24 14.63
C SER A 60 24.65 -14.93 14.44
N VAL A 61 25.17 -14.01 15.24
CA VAL A 61 26.58 -13.63 15.24
C VAL A 61 27.23 -14.15 16.52
N ILE A 62 28.32 -14.89 16.39
CA ILE A 62 29.07 -15.43 17.53
C ILE A 62 30.54 -15.05 17.37
N LEU A 63 31.10 -14.30 18.32
CA LEU A 63 32.54 -14.08 18.42
C LEU A 63 33.16 -15.34 19.03
N THR A 64 33.98 -16.05 18.24
CA THR A 64 34.55 -17.35 18.62
C THR A 64 35.99 -17.24 19.12
N GLY A 65 36.69 -16.16 18.82
CA GLY A 65 38.02 -15.92 19.35
C GLY A 65 38.55 -14.54 19.06
N VAL A 66 39.51 -14.12 19.87
CA VAL A 66 40.33 -12.92 19.67
C VAL A 66 41.78 -13.29 19.88
N SER A 67 42.66 -12.73 19.07
CA SER A 67 44.11 -12.89 19.21
C SER A 67 44.80 -11.57 18.95
N ASP A 68 45.99 -11.41 19.49
CA ASP A 68 46.93 -10.36 19.11
C ASP A 68 48.21 -10.99 18.54
N ALA A 69 49.27 -10.19 18.38
CA ALA A 69 50.54 -10.69 17.85
C ALA A 69 51.21 -11.77 18.73
N SER A 70 50.82 -11.92 19.98
CA SER A 70 51.49 -12.76 20.99
C SER A 70 50.64 -13.92 21.50
N CYS A 71 49.33 -13.71 21.65
CA CYS A 71 48.44 -14.63 22.36
C CYS A 71 47.07 -14.77 21.66
N SER A 72 46.35 -15.84 21.98
CA SER A 72 44.96 -16.04 21.54
C SER A 72 44.07 -16.42 22.71
N ASN A 73 42.80 -16.05 22.61
CA ASN A 73 41.75 -16.36 23.58
C ASN A 73 40.48 -16.76 22.85
N VAL A 74 39.86 -17.85 23.30
CA VAL A 74 38.56 -18.31 22.79
C VAL A 74 37.46 -17.41 23.38
N GLN A 75 36.49 -17.06 22.56
CA GLN A 75 35.33 -16.27 22.94
C GLN A 75 34.05 -17.06 22.68
N ASN A 76 32.97 -16.66 23.33
CA ASN A 76 31.63 -17.20 23.08
C ASN A 76 30.55 -16.12 23.30
N ASP A 77 30.87 -14.88 22.95
CA ASP A 77 29.90 -13.79 23.00
C ASP A 77 29.03 -13.84 21.75
N ALA A 78 27.72 -13.64 21.92
CA ALA A 78 26.75 -13.81 20.87
C ALA A 78 25.74 -12.67 20.85
N LEU A 79 25.33 -12.30 19.65
CA LEU A 79 24.23 -11.36 19.43
C LEU A 79 23.37 -11.81 18.25
N THR A 80 22.10 -11.40 18.27
CA THR A 80 21.17 -11.64 17.18
C THR A 80 20.83 -10.33 16.50
N VAL A 81 20.95 -10.30 15.17
CA VAL A 81 20.49 -9.20 14.33
C VAL A 81 19.27 -9.68 13.56
N THR A 82 18.16 -8.95 13.59
CA THR A 82 16.95 -9.33 12.86
C THR A 82 16.79 -8.45 11.64
N ILE A 83 16.78 -9.07 10.45
CA ILE A 83 16.45 -8.40 9.20
C ILE A 83 14.95 -8.60 8.94
N GLN A 84 14.19 -7.52 9.06
CA GLN A 84 12.74 -7.51 8.86
C GLN A 84 12.42 -7.53 7.36
N GLY A 85 11.51 -8.42 6.94
CA GLY A 85 11.03 -8.42 5.56
C GLY A 85 10.24 -7.15 5.24
N LEU A 86 10.25 -6.73 3.97
CA LEU A 86 9.51 -5.55 3.55
C LEU A 86 7.99 -5.82 3.49
N PRO A 87 7.14 -4.87 3.92
CA PRO A 87 5.70 -4.99 3.76
C PRO A 87 5.29 -4.87 2.28
N THR A 88 4.23 -5.59 1.91
CA THR A 88 3.55 -5.52 0.62
C THR A 88 2.12 -5.00 0.80
N ALA A 89 1.50 -4.45 -0.24
CA ALA A 89 0.11 -4.03 -0.16
C ALA A 89 -0.66 -4.17 -1.49
N THR A 90 -1.97 -4.34 -1.37
CA THR A 90 -2.92 -4.33 -2.49
C THR A 90 -4.05 -3.33 -2.24
N MET A 91 -4.63 -2.82 -3.32
CA MET A 91 -5.76 -1.89 -3.30
C MET A 91 -6.82 -2.33 -4.30
N VAL A 92 -8.05 -2.57 -3.85
CA VAL A 92 -9.15 -3.13 -4.67
C VAL A 92 -10.45 -2.39 -4.37
N ALA A 93 -11.21 -2.03 -5.40
CA ALA A 93 -12.58 -1.54 -5.25
C ALA A 93 -13.61 -2.67 -5.37
N ASP A 94 -14.68 -2.57 -4.60
CA ASP A 94 -15.85 -3.45 -4.71
C ASP A 94 -16.65 -3.23 -6.01
N VAL A 95 -16.78 -1.98 -6.44
CA VAL A 95 -17.40 -1.56 -7.70
C VAL A 95 -16.63 -0.41 -8.33
N THR A 96 -16.61 -0.35 -9.67
CA THR A 96 -15.85 0.68 -10.42
C THR A 96 -16.73 1.75 -11.06
N ALA A 97 -18.06 1.60 -11.00
CA ALA A 97 -19.00 2.58 -11.54
C ALA A 97 -20.28 2.65 -10.72
N VAL A 98 -20.75 3.86 -10.43
CA VAL A 98 -21.98 4.15 -9.70
C VAL A 98 -22.68 5.36 -10.29
N CYS A 99 -23.95 5.58 -9.96
CA CYS A 99 -24.65 6.82 -10.29
C CYS A 99 -24.33 7.93 -9.27
N GLN A 100 -24.47 9.18 -9.67
CA GLN A 100 -24.36 10.33 -8.78
C GLN A 100 -25.33 10.19 -7.61
N ASN A 101 -24.83 10.39 -6.39
CA ASN A 101 -25.53 10.19 -5.12
C ASN A 101 -26.03 8.74 -4.89
N GLY A 102 -25.54 7.77 -5.65
CA GLY A 102 -25.74 6.35 -5.37
C GLY A 102 -24.94 5.88 -4.16
N THR A 103 -25.07 4.59 -3.83
CA THR A 103 -24.29 3.93 -2.77
C THR A 103 -22.79 4.17 -2.97
N SER A 104 -22.11 4.62 -1.92
CA SER A 104 -20.67 4.81 -1.94
C SER A 104 -19.92 3.51 -2.21
N PRO A 105 -19.07 3.46 -3.26
CA PRO A 105 -18.08 2.40 -3.43
C PRO A 105 -17.12 2.36 -2.25
N VAL A 106 -16.52 1.19 -2.04
CA VAL A 106 -15.53 0.95 -1.00
C VAL A 106 -14.24 0.46 -1.64
N ILE A 107 -13.15 1.18 -1.36
CA ILE A 107 -11.80 0.74 -1.71
C ILE A 107 -11.20 0.06 -0.47
N THR A 108 -10.77 -1.18 -0.62
CA THR A 108 -10.10 -1.96 0.43
C THR A 108 -8.60 -1.96 0.18
N PHE A 109 -7.85 -1.54 1.19
CA PHE A 109 -6.40 -1.67 1.28
C PHE A 109 -6.08 -2.90 2.11
N THR A 110 -5.12 -3.70 1.68
CA THR A 110 -4.68 -4.89 2.41
C THR A 110 -3.16 -4.94 2.43
N GLY A 111 -2.57 -5.03 3.62
CA GLY A 111 -1.14 -5.18 3.86
C GLY A 111 -0.79 -6.64 4.07
N ALA A 112 0.43 -7.03 3.75
CA ALA A 112 0.95 -8.37 3.99
C ALA A 112 2.46 -8.35 4.16
N GLY A 113 2.98 -9.29 4.94
CA GLY A 113 4.40 -9.31 5.32
C GLY A 113 4.71 -8.24 6.38
N GLY A 114 5.66 -8.51 7.26
CA GLY A 114 5.94 -7.60 8.36
C GLY A 114 4.89 -7.68 9.49
N THR A 115 4.72 -6.57 10.22
CA THR A 115 3.93 -6.48 11.45
C THR A 115 2.90 -5.35 11.37
N SER A 116 1.62 -5.71 11.54
CA SER A 116 0.52 -4.74 11.68
C SER A 116 0.74 -3.82 12.92
N PRO A 117 0.19 -2.60 12.93
CA PRO A 117 -0.69 -1.99 11.92
C PRO A 117 0.07 -1.58 10.65
N TYR A 118 -0.63 -1.51 9.52
CA TYR A 118 -0.08 -0.99 8.26
C TYR A 118 -0.59 0.42 8.00
N THR A 119 0.27 1.29 7.50
CA THR A 119 -0.08 2.61 6.96
C THR A 119 0.13 2.60 5.45
N PHE A 120 -0.97 2.74 4.70
CA PHE A 120 -0.94 2.85 3.25
C PHE A 120 -0.86 4.32 2.85
N THR A 121 0.01 4.63 1.89
CA THR A 121 0.11 5.95 1.26
C THR A 121 -0.48 5.86 -0.14
N TYR A 122 -1.40 6.77 -0.47
CA TYR A 122 -2.06 6.81 -1.77
C TYR A 122 -2.31 8.24 -2.23
N THR A 123 -2.60 8.45 -3.51
CA THR A 123 -3.03 9.73 -4.08
C THR A 123 -4.42 9.60 -4.68
N VAL A 124 -5.09 10.74 -4.88
CA VAL A 124 -6.35 10.82 -5.63
C VAL A 124 -6.13 11.83 -6.75
N ASP A 125 -6.36 11.41 -7.99
CA ASP A 125 -6.22 12.21 -9.21
C ASP A 125 -4.86 12.93 -9.33
N GLY A 126 -3.78 12.24 -8.94
CA GLY A 126 -2.42 12.78 -8.94
C GLY A 126 -2.16 13.89 -7.91
N GLY A 127 -3.07 14.06 -6.94
CA GLY A 127 -2.97 15.05 -5.88
C GLY A 127 -1.90 14.74 -4.82
N THR A 128 -1.95 15.46 -3.70
CA THR A 128 -1.01 15.27 -2.59
C THR A 128 -1.18 13.89 -1.95
N PRO A 129 -0.10 13.27 -1.43
CA PRO A 129 -0.19 12.00 -0.72
C PRO A 129 -1.13 12.07 0.48
N LEU A 130 -1.98 11.06 0.60
CA LEU A 130 -2.88 10.78 1.71
C LEU A 130 -2.46 9.47 2.38
N THR A 131 -2.90 9.27 3.62
CA THR A 131 -2.65 8.03 4.34
C THR A 131 -3.92 7.45 4.95
N ILE A 132 -3.96 6.13 5.07
CA ILE A 132 -4.98 5.38 5.79
C ILE A 132 -4.30 4.19 6.48
N SER A 133 -4.70 3.87 7.72
CA SER A 133 -4.03 2.82 8.51
C SER A 133 -4.97 1.75 9.01
N THR A 134 -4.48 0.53 9.11
CA THR A 134 -5.19 -0.57 9.76
C THR A 134 -5.19 -0.42 11.28
N ALA A 135 -6.16 -1.07 11.93
CA ALA A 135 -6.08 -1.28 13.37
C ALA A 135 -4.99 -2.32 13.69
N THR A 136 -4.46 -2.28 14.92
CA THR A 136 -3.52 -3.31 15.42
C THR A 136 -4.14 -4.71 15.29
N GLY A 137 -3.40 -5.65 14.73
CA GLY A 137 -3.88 -7.02 14.48
C GLY A 137 -4.80 -7.17 13.27
N SER A 138 -5.02 -6.10 12.49
CA SER A 138 -5.72 -6.15 11.21
C SER A 138 -4.76 -5.87 10.06
N ASP A 139 -4.94 -6.63 8.99
CA ASP A 139 -4.20 -6.47 7.73
C ASP A 139 -4.96 -5.59 6.73
N SER A 140 -6.21 -5.19 7.02
CA SER A 140 -7.03 -4.44 6.08
C SER A 140 -7.72 -3.22 6.68
N VAL A 141 -7.98 -2.23 5.81
CA VAL A 141 -8.77 -1.02 6.08
C VAL A 141 -9.50 -0.58 4.82
N THR A 142 -10.66 0.04 4.99
CA THR A 142 -11.53 0.46 3.89
C THR A 142 -11.67 1.98 3.81
N LEU A 143 -11.73 2.51 2.59
CA LEU A 143 -12.01 3.90 2.26
C LEU A 143 -13.33 4.00 1.49
N SER A 144 -14.29 4.75 2.02
CA SER A 144 -15.54 5.06 1.31
C SER A 144 -15.34 6.18 0.29
N VAL A 145 -15.82 5.98 -0.94
CA VAL A 145 -15.67 6.93 -2.05
C VAL A 145 -16.91 7.85 -2.15
N PRO A 146 -16.73 9.18 -2.20
CA PRO A 146 -17.84 10.11 -2.42
C PRO A 146 -18.45 9.99 -3.82
N THR A 147 -19.79 10.07 -3.92
CA THR A 147 -20.54 9.95 -5.19
C THR A 147 -21.26 11.23 -5.59
N GLY A 148 -20.95 12.36 -4.92
CA GLY A 148 -21.65 13.63 -5.14
C GLY A 148 -21.28 14.35 -6.44
N THR A 149 -20.10 14.08 -7.00
CA THR A 149 -19.56 14.76 -8.18
C THR A 149 -19.44 13.77 -9.33
N VAL A 150 -19.99 14.13 -10.50
CA VAL A 150 -19.86 13.34 -11.73
C VAL A 150 -18.44 13.42 -12.27
N GLY A 151 -17.89 12.29 -12.69
CA GLY A 151 -16.54 12.21 -13.23
C GLY A 151 -15.87 10.88 -12.92
N ILE A 152 -14.57 10.82 -13.19
CA ILE A 152 -13.71 9.70 -12.84
C ILE A 152 -12.76 10.19 -11.76
N SER A 153 -12.66 9.44 -10.66
CA SER A 153 -11.63 9.62 -9.65
C SER A 153 -10.69 8.42 -9.68
N THR A 154 -9.39 8.67 -9.80
CA THR A 154 -8.33 7.67 -9.86
C THR A 154 -7.55 7.68 -8.56
N TYR A 155 -7.52 6.53 -7.89
CA TYR A 155 -6.78 6.29 -6.66
C TYR A 155 -5.52 5.52 -7.01
N GLU A 156 -4.36 5.97 -6.52
CA GLU A 156 -3.07 5.32 -6.77
C GLU A 156 -2.39 4.99 -5.44
N LEU A 157 -2.14 3.70 -5.19
CA LEU A 157 -1.35 3.23 -4.06
C LEU A 157 0.14 3.44 -4.38
N THR A 158 0.84 4.18 -3.53
CA THR A 158 2.24 4.58 -3.75
C THR A 158 3.19 4.02 -2.70
N GLY A 159 2.69 3.57 -1.55
CA GLY A 159 3.53 2.94 -0.55
C GLY A 159 2.76 2.28 0.58
N VAL A 160 3.49 1.46 1.33
CA VAL A 160 3.02 0.86 2.58
C VAL A 160 4.15 0.90 3.60
N ALA A 161 3.81 1.18 4.84
CA ALA A 161 4.70 1.12 5.99
C ALA A 161 4.08 0.26 7.09
N GLU A 162 4.92 -0.41 7.85
CA GLU A 162 4.54 -1.09 9.08
C GLU A 162 4.42 -0.11 10.25
N GLY A 163 3.87 -0.56 11.36
CA GLY A 163 3.87 0.14 12.63
C GLY A 163 4.98 -0.37 13.56
N GLY A 164 5.44 0.50 14.45
CA GLY A 164 6.42 0.15 15.49
C GLY A 164 7.73 0.93 15.38
N ALA A 165 8.65 0.67 16.32
CA ALA A 165 9.94 1.38 16.40
C ALA A 165 10.90 1.02 15.24
N ASP A 166 10.75 -0.19 14.70
CA ASP A 166 11.60 -0.76 13.66
C ASP A 166 10.81 -0.97 12.35
N ALA A 167 9.86 -0.08 12.08
CA ALA A 167 8.94 -0.19 10.95
C ALA A 167 9.69 -0.11 9.61
N CYS A 168 9.46 -1.09 8.73
CA CYS A 168 9.90 -1.01 7.35
C CYS A 168 8.82 -0.39 6.47
N SER A 169 9.26 0.12 5.33
CA SER A 169 8.38 0.66 4.32
C SER A 169 8.83 0.21 2.94
N GLN A 170 7.87 0.11 2.04
CA GLN A 170 8.11 -0.27 0.65
C GLN A 170 7.26 0.61 -0.26
N THR A 171 7.87 1.09 -1.35
CA THR A 171 7.13 1.68 -2.47
C THR A 171 6.22 0.63 -3.08
N GLN A 172 4.98 1.01 -3.34
CA GLN A 172 3.98 0.16 -3.97
C GLN A 172 3.48 0.81 -5.24
N THR A 173 2.89 -0.01 -6.11
CA THR A 173 2.20 0.47 -7.30
C THR A 173 0.87 -0.25 -7.41
N GLY A 174 -0.22 0.49 -7.48
CA GLY A 174 -1.55 -0.04 -7.74
C GLY A 174 -2.51 1.09 -8.06
N THR A 175 -3.49 0.84 -8.94
CA THR A 175 -4.41 1.88 -9.40
C THR A 175 -5.84 1.34 -9.44
N VAL A 176 -6.78 2.17 -8.98
CA VAL A 176 -8.21 1.90 -9.02
C VAL A 176 -8.91 3.17 -9.51
N SER A 177 -9.77 3.07 -10.53
CA SER A 177 -10.58 4.19 -11.01
C SER A 177 -12.06 3.95 -10.73
N ILE A 178 -12.73 4.96 -10.19
CA ILE A 178 -14.15 4.96 -9.86
C ILE A 178 -14.85 5.97 -10.75
N THR A 179 -15.88 5.55 -11.47
CA THR A 179 -16.69 6.39 -12.35
C THR A 179 -18.02 6.73 -11.68
N VAL A 180 -18.30 8.02 -11.48
CA VAL A 180 -19.61 8.52 -11.05
C VAL A 180 -20.36 9.04 -12.26
N ASN A 181 -21.40 8.31 -12.65
CA ASN A 181 -22.24 8.62 -13.80
C ASN A 181 -23.32 9.66 -13.45
N PRO A 182 -23.62 10.62 -14.33
CA PRO A 182 -24.72 11.56 -14.12
C PRO A 182 -26.07 10.85 -14.10
N LEU A 183 -27.04 11.40 -13.37
CA LEU A 183 -28.43 10.92 -13.43
C LEU A 183 -29.09 11.35 -14.76
N PRO A 184 -29.83 10.45 -15.44
CA PRO A 184 -30.58 10.82 -16.62
C PRO A 184 -31.77 11.72 -16.25
N THR A 185 -32.11 12.62 -17.16
CA THR A 185 -33.27 13.51 -17.13
C THR A 185 -34.04 13.35 -18.44
N ALA A 186 -35.32 13.69 -18.45
CA ALA A 186 -36.14 13.62 -19.65
C ALA A 186 -37.07 14.83 -19.73
N THR A 187 -37.33 15.30 -20.95
CA THR A 187 -38.39 16.26 -21.25
C THR A 187 -39.38 15.64 -22.23
N VAL A 188 -40.63 16.10 -22.15
CA VAL A 188 -41.70 15.71 -23.08
C VAL A 188 -42.24 16.97 -23.73
N THR A 189 -42.41 16.92 -25.05
CA THR A 189 -43.00 18.00 -25.84
C THR A 189 -44.06 17.43 -26.77
N VAL A 190 -44.99 18.28 -27.17
CA VAL A 190 -46.01 17.97 -28.18
C VAL A 190 -46.03 19.10 -29.19
N ASP A 191 -46.18 18.77 -30.46
CA ASP A 191 -46.26 19.74 -31.55
C ASP A 191 -47.59 20.53 -31.55
N ALA A 192 -48.68 19.91 -31.09
CA ALA A 192 -50.00 20.53 -30.95
C ALA A 192 -50.68 20.11 -29.64
N ALA A 193 -50.94 21.10 -28.76
CA ALA A 193 -51.60 20.88 -27.47
C ALA A 193 -53.12 20.61 -27.59
N SER A 194 -53.73 21.01 -28.70
CA SER A 194 -55.13 20.69 -29.02
C SER A 194 -55.26 20.42 -30.51
N VAL A 195 -56.11 19.46 -30.85
CA VAL A 195 -56.44 19.09 -32.22
C VAL A 195 -57.95 18.93 -32.33
N CYS A 196 -58.51 19.18 -33.52
CA CYS A 196 -59.90 18.87 -33.79
C CYS A 196 -60.10 17.34 -33.80
N GLN A 197 -61.30 16.90 -33.42
CA GLN A 197 -61.67 15.49 -33.53
C GLN A 197 -61.53 15.03 -35.00
N GLY A 198 -60.78 13.95 -35.23
CA GLY A 198 -60.49 13.43 -36.57
C GLY A 198 -59.39 14.18 -37.35
N GLY A 199 -58.76 15.19 -36.73
CA GLY A 199 -57.56 15.83 -37.29
C GLY A 199 -56.32 14.92 -37.24
N ALA A 200 -55.19 15.43 -37.74
CA ALA A 200 -53.91 14.74 -37.65
C ALA A 200 -53.54 14.46 -36.19
N SER A 201 -52.93 13.29 -35.93
CA SER A 201 -52.44 12.94 -34.60
C SER A 201 -51.25 13.85 -34.22
N PRO A 202 -51.25 14.45 -33.03
CA PRO A 202 -50.10 15.22 -32.57
C PRO A 202 -48.91 14.29 -32.30
N VAL A 203 -47.70 14.78 -32.55
CA VAL A 203 -46.45 14.07 -32.28
C VAL A 203 -45.98 14.40 -30.88
N VAL A 204 -45.87 13.37 -30.03
CA VAL A 204 -45.23 13.47 -28.72
C VAL A 204 -43.76 13.08 -28.86
N THR A 205 -42.88 13.98 -28.42
CA THR A 205 -41.43 13.76 -28.45
C THR A 205 -40.88 13.68 -27.04
N PHE A 206 -40.14 12.60 -26.75
CA PHE A 206 -39.36 12.45 -25.53
C PHE A 206 -37.89 12.71 -25.83
N THR A 207 -37.26 13.55 -25.01
CA THR A 207 -35.84 13.87 -25.14
C THR A 207 -35.14 13.53 -23.84
N GLY A 208 -34.17 12.62 -23.90
CA GLY A 208 -33.31 12.25 -22.78
C GLY A 208 -32.06 13.14 -22.74
N ALA A 209 -31.60 13.50 -21.54
CA ALA A 209 -30.38 14.25 -21.31
C ALA A 209 -29.70 13.78 -20.02
N GLY A 210 -28.39 13.96 -19.89
CA GLY A 210 -27.63 13.36 -18.77
C GLY A 210 -27.58 11.83 -18.87
N GLY A 211 -26.87 11.16 -17.96
CA GLY A 211 -26.64 9.70 -18.08
C GLY A 211 -25.88 9.28 -19.36
N ILE A 212 -26.05 8.01 -19.74
CA ILE A 212 -25.45 7.40 -20.95
C ILE A 212 -26.57 6.74 -21.75
N ALA A 213 -26.68 7.06 -23.04
CA ALA A 213 -27.65 6.47 -23.96
C ALA A 213 -27.37 4.96 -24.18
N PRO A 214 -28.39 4.13 -24.52
CA PRO A 214 -29.77 4.49 -24.88
C PRO A 214 -30.65 4.86 -23.67
N TYR A 215 -31.64 5.72 -23.90
CA TYR A 215 -32.64 6.07 -22.90
C TYR A 215 -33.86 5.14 -23.02
N THR A 216 -34.59 4.94 -21.93
CA THR A 216 -35.90 4.29 -21.93
C THR A 216 -36.87 5.20 -21.19
N PHE A 217 -37.96 5.57 -21.86
CA PHE A 217 -38.98 6.46 -21.31
C PHE A 217 -40.21 5.65 -20.94
N THR A 218 -40.55 5.61 -19.66
CA THR A 218 -41.82 5.06 -19.18
C THR A 218 -42.79 6.21 -18.92
N TYR A 219 -43.98 6.16 -19.52
CA TYR A 219 -45.00 7.21 -19.38
C TYR A 219 -46.40 6.60 -19.22
N THR A 220 -47.38 7.40 -18.81
CA THR A 220 -48.78 6.97 -18.78
C THR A 220 -49.59 7.74 -19.81
N LEU A 221 -50.44 7.05 -20.56
CA LEU A 221 -51.41 7.63 -21.46
C LEU A 221 -52.81 7.23 -20.99
N ASN A 222 -53.60 8.22 -20.56
CA ASN A 222 -54.93 8.00 -19.99
C ASN A 222 -54.94 6.95 -18.85
N GLY A 223 -53.93 7.00 -17.98
CA GLY A 223 -53.79 6.06 -16.86
C GLY A 223 -53.21 4.68 -17.22
N SER A 224 -52.98 4.39 -18.50
CA SER A 224 -52.31 3.15 -18.93
C SER A 224 -50.81 3.34 -19.05
N SER A 225 -50.01 2.44 -18.49
CA SER A 225 -48.54 2.49 -18.59
C SER A 225 -48.07 2.16 -20.01
N GLN A 226 -47.06 2.89 -20.47
CA GLN A 226 -46.43 2.78 -21.78
C GLN A 226 -44.90 2.82 -21.64
N THR A 227 -44.19 2.35 -22.66
CA THR A 227 -42.73 2.44 -22.73
C THR A 227 -42.32 2.81 -24.15
N ALA A 228 -41.46 3.81 -24.28
CA ALA A 228 -40.80 4.20 -25.50
C ALA A 228 -39.28 4.04 -25.32
N VAL A 229 -38.60 3.64 -26.40
CA VAL A 229 -37.13 3.47 -26.47
C VAL A 229 -36.59 4.48 -27.46
#